data_AF-A0A535MJ35-F1
#
_entry.id   AF-A0A535MJ35-F1
#
_cell.length_a   1.000
_cell.length_b   1.000
_cell.length_c   1.000
_cell.angle_alpha   90.00
_cell.angle_beta   90.00
_cell.angle_gamma   90.00
#
_symmetry.space_group_name_H-M   'P 1'
#
loop_
_entity.id
_entity.type
_entity.pdbx_description
1 polymer ?
#
loop_
_entity_poly.entity_id
_entity_poly.type
_entity_poly.pdbx_seq_one_letter_code
_entity_poly.pdbx_strand_id
1 'polypeptide(L)'
;MAGVAFVAHCLLNQNAKVYGGARCPGIYSPLVDVLRADGWRIEQMPCPELAFGGLNRFWAVREQYDTAAYRRHCQRLVAAVAGAIELHHKAGQEVVLVGLEGSPSMGVCITSSDPQRGGRPQWPDGTDELTLGQGIFMEELLAALAARGIPQPRVTGITHQLPGHDEASERTRLQAFLKH
;
A
#
# COMPACT_ATOMS: atom_id res chain seq x y z
N MET A 1 19.72 14.83 2.88
CA MET A 1 19.03 13.69 2.23
C MET A 1 17.61 13.69 2.76
N ALA A 2 16.60 13.60 1.89
CA ALA A 2 15.20 13.87 2.24
C ALA A 2 14.62 12.85 3.24
N GLY A 3 14.91 11.55 3.08
CA GLY A 3 14.43 10.51 3.98
C GLY A 3 14.40 9.15 3.30
N VAL A 4 13.61 8.23 3.86
CA VAL A 4 13.28 6.92 3.30
C VAL A 4 11.77 6.82 3.07
N ALA A 5 11.39 6.40 1.86
CA ALA A 5 10.03 6.08 1.49
C ALA A 5 9.86 4.57 1.41
N PHE A 6 9.04 4.00 2.30
CA PHE A 6 8.59 2.62 2.20
C PHE A 6 7.38 2.57 1.27
N VAL A 7 7.51 1.88 0.14
CA VAL A 7 6.51 1.90 -0.94
C VAL A 7 5.85 0.53 -1.10
N ALA A 8 4.54 0.50 -1.35
CA ALA A 8 3.82 -0.73 -1.63
C ALA A 8 4.45 -1.47 -2.83
N HIS A 9 4.61 -2.80 -2.71
CA HIS A 9 5.32 -3.62 -3.68
C HIS A 9 4.91 -3.35 -5.14
N CYS A 10 3.60 -3.27 -5.39
CA CYS A 10 3.03 -3.11 -6.72
C CYS A 10 3.46 -1.80 -7.39
N LEU A 11 3.84 -0.77 -6.64
CA LEU A 11 4.31 0.50 -7.20
C LEU A 11 5.69 0.37 -7.86
N LEU A 12 6.50 -0.60 -7.43
CA LEU A 12 7.77 -0.95 -8.09
C LEU A 12 7.67 -2.23 -8.94
N ASN A 13 6.54 -2.95 -8.88
CA ASN A 13 6.30 -4.14 -9.67
C ASN A 13 4.80 -4.47 -9.81
N GLN A 14 4.14 -3.89 -10.80
CA GLN A 14 2.72 -4.10 -11.11
C GLN A 14 2.41 -5.56 -11.44
N ASN A 15 3.40 -6.38 -11.81
CA ASN A 15 3.22 -7.82 -12.04
C ASN A 15 2.92 -8.60 -10.75
N ALA A 16 3.03 -7.98 -9.57
CA ALA A 16 2.60 -8.56 -8.29
C ALA A 16 1.08 -8.50 -8.06
N LYS A 17 0.39 -7.68 -8.85
CA LYS A 17 -1.07 -7.54 -8.78
C LYS A 17 -1.76 -8.78 -9.34
N VAL A 18 -3.03 -8.93 -9.00
CA VAL A 18 -3.90 -9.92 -9.63
C VAL A 18 -3.95 -9.71 -11.14
N TYR A 19 -4.21 -10.77 -11.90
CA TYR A 19 -4.31 -10.68 -13.36
C TYR A 19 -5.35 -9.61 -13.77
N GLY A 20 -4.99 -8.76 -14.73
CA GLY A 20 -5.81 -7.62 -15.16
C GLY A 20 -5.77 -6.39 -14.22
N GLY A 21 -5.11 -6.47 -13.06
CA GLY A 21 -5.01 -5.36 -12.11
C GLY A 21 -3.86 -4.39 -12.35
N ALA A 22 -2.89 -4.74 -13.20
CA ALA A 22 -1.78 -3.88 -13.59
C ALA A 22 -2.26 -2.73 -14.49
N ARG A 23 -1.77 -1.51 -14.24
CA ARG A 23 -2.08 -0.32 -15.06
C ARG A 23 -0.92 0.14 -15.94
N CYS A 24 0.29 -0.34 -15.63
CA CYS A 24 1.48 -0.16 -16.46
C CYS A 24 2.38 -1.40 -16.35
N PRO A 25 3.31 -1.62 -17.29
CA PRO A 25 4.32 -2.67 -17.17
C PRO A 25 5.33 -2.35 -16.06
N GLY A 26 5.55 -3.28 -15.13
CA GLY A 26 6.63 -3.18 -14.14
C GLY A 26 6.44 -2.02 -13.16
N ILE A 27 7.19 -0.93 -13.31
CA ILE A 27 7.24 0.17 -12.33
C ILE A 27 6.18 1.23 -12.64
N TYR A 28 5.55 1.77 -11.60
CA TYR A 28 4.76 2.99 -11.72
C TYR A 28 5.67 4.22 -11.64
N SER A 29 6.16 4.65 -12.80
CA SER A 29 7.18 5.72 -12.93
C SER A 29 6.82 7.05 -12.27
N PRO A 30 5.56 7.55 -12.31
CA PRO A 30 5.23 8.86 -11.73
C PRO A 30 5.63 9.00 -10.26
N LEU A 31 5.43 7.96 -9.44
CA LEU A 31 5.89 7.95 -8.05
C LEU A 31 7.42 7.93 -7.95
N VAL A 32 8.07 7.01 -8.69
CA VAL A 32 9.52 6.81 -8.62
C VAL A 32 10.27 8.06 -9.08
N ASP A 33 9.78 8.72 -10.11
CA ASP A 33 10.38 9.95 -10.64
C ASP A 33 10.30 11.09 -9.62
N VAL A 34 9.19 11.23 -8.89
CA VAL A 34 9.05 12.23 -7.81
C VAL A 34 10.01 11.91 -6.66
N LEU A 35 9.99 10.68 -6.14
CA LEU A 35 10.87 10.27 -5.03
C LEU A 35 12.35 10.47 -5.38
N ARG A 36 12.75 10.08 -6.60
CA ARG A 36 14.13 10.23 -7.09
C ARG A 36 14.52 11.70 -7.24
N ALA A 37 13.65 12.52 -7.84
CA ALA A 37 13.92 13.95 -8.04
C ALA A 37 14.14 14.69 -6.72
N ASP A 38 13.39 14.31 -5.69
CA ASP A 38 13.46 14.93 -4.35
C ASP A 38 14.51 14.25 -3.44
N GLY A 39 15.29 13.28 -3.96
CA GLY A 39 16.40 12.64 -3.25
C GLY A 39 15.99 11.69 -2.12
N TRP A 40 14.81 11.08 -2.22
CA TRP A 40 14.34 10.05 -1.31
C TRP A 40 14.99 8.70 -1.62
N ARG A 41 15.36 7.98 -0.57
CA ARG A 41 15.67 6.55 -0.67
C ARG A 41 14.35 5.78 -0.75
N ILE A 42 14.34 4.68 -1.50
CA ILE A 42 13.13 3.89 -1.74
C ILE A 42 13.35 2.50 -1.16
N GLU A 43 12.46 2.09 -0.24
CA GLU A 43 12.42 0.73 0.31
C GLU A 43 11.10 0.05 -0.08
N GLN A 44 11.16 -1.16 -0.61
CA GLN A 44 9.96 -1.87 -1.04
C GLN A 44 9.34 -2.66 0.12
N MET A 45 8.07 -2.39 0.43
CA MET A 45 7.28 -3.25 1.32
C MET A 45 6.85 -4.53 0.59
N PRO A 46 6.71 -5.67 1.29
CA PRO A 46 6.20 -6.90 0.69
C PRO A 46 4.74 -6.74 0.26
N CYS A 47 4.32 -7.48 -0.77
CA CYS A 47 2.91 -7.58 -1.14
C CYS A 47 2.25 -8.67 -0.29
N PRO A 48 1.35 -8.35 0.64
CA PRO A 48 0.74 -9.35 1.51
C PRO A 48 -0.13 -10.33 0.71
N GLU A 49 -0.87 -9.84 -0.28
CA GLU A 49 -1.74 -10.64 -1.14
C GLU A 49 -0.95 -11.61 -2.03
N LEU A 50 0.15 -11.16 -2.63
CA LEU A 50 1.03 -12.03 -3.43
C LEU A 50 1.70 -13.10 -2.56
N ALA A 51 2.20 -12.70 -1.39
CA ALA A 51 2.87 -13.62 -0.46
C ALA A 51 1.91 -14.63 0.17
N PHE A 52 0.59 -14.37 0.13
CA PHE A 52 -0.45 -15.25 0.65
C PHE A 52 -1.06 -16.15 -0.44
N GLY A 53 -1.57 -15.54 -1.51
CA GLY A 53 -2.34 -16.22 -2.56
C GLY A 53 -1.54 -16.56 -3.82
N GLY A 54 -0.27 -16.14 -3.92
CA GLY A 54 0.54 -16.33 -5.13
C GLY A 54 -0.01 -15.56 -6.34
N LEU A 55 0.49 -15.88 -7.53
CA LEU A 55 0.07 -15.21 -8.78
C LEU A 55 -1.28 -15.70 -9.31
N ASN A 56 -1.64 -16.94 -9.03
CA ASN A 56 -2.87 -17.57 -9.53
C ASN A 56 -4.04 -17.32 -8.56
N ARG A 57 -4.38 -16.04 -8.37
CA ARG A 57 -5.48 -15.59 -7.50
C ARG A 57 -6.40 -14.61 -8.23
N PHE A 58 -7.67 -14.57 -7.83
CA PHE A 58 -8.60 -13.52 -8.24
C PHE A 58 -8.51 -12.32 -7.30
N TRP A 59 -9.18 -11.22 -7.67
CA TRP A 59 -9.36 -10.07 -6.79
C TRP A 59 -10.16 -10.47 -5.54
N ALA A 60 -9.96 -9.73 -4.45
CA ALA A 60 -10.67 -9.95 -3.20
C ALA A 60 -10.83 -8.63 -2.45
N VAL A 61 -11.91 -8.52 -1.70
CA VAL A 61 -12.19 -7.37 -0.82
C VAL A 61 -11.67 -7.63 0.59
N ARG A 62 -11.70 -6.59 1.42
CA ARG A 62 -11.27 -6.63 2.81
C ARG A 62 -11.86 -7.82 3.56
N GLU A 63 -13.15 -8.09 3.48
CA GLU A 63 -13.83 -9.15 4.24
C GLU A 63 -13.32 -10.56 3.91
N GLN A 64 -12.78 -10.77 2.70
CA GLN A 64 -12.18 -12.05 2.32
C GLN A 64 -10.77 -12.23 2.91
N TYR A 65 -10.10 -11.13 3.24
CA TYR A 65 -8.77 -11.11 3.83
C TYR A 65 -8.77 -10.80 5.32
N ASP A 66 -9.81 -10.19 5.89
CA ASP A 66 -9.86 -9.81 7.31
C ASP A 66 -10.19 -11.04 8.17
N THR A 67 -9.25 -11.98 8.15
CA THR A 67 -9.29 -13.25 8.85
C THR A 67 -8.09 -13.34 9.78
N ALA A 68 -8.22 -14.11 10.86
CA ALA A 68 -7.11 -14.32 11.79
C ALA A 68 -5.87 -14.92 11.10
N ALA A 69 -6.04 -15.76 10.07
CA ALA A 69 -4.93 -16.35 9.33
C ALA A 69 -4.16 -15.31 8.51
N TYR A 70 -4.87 -14.45 7.78
CA TYR A 70 -4.26 -13.42 6.96
C TYR A 70 -3.65 -12.30 7.80
N ARG A 71 -4.29 -11.89 8.92
CA ARG A 71 -3.68 -10.93 9.86
C ARG A 71 -2.37 -11.43 10.44
N ARG A 72 -2.31 -12.70 10.88
CA ARG A 72 -1.04 -13.32 11.32
C ARG A 72 0.02 -13.33 10.22
N HIS A 73 -0.40 -13.57 8.97
CA HIS A 73 0.50 -13.48 7.82
C HIS A 73 1.03 -12.05 7.61
N CYS A 74 0.17 -11.04 7.66
CA CYS A 74 0.57 -9.63 7.61
C CYS A 74 1.53 -9.28 8.75
N GLN A 75 1.24 -9.66 9.99
CA GLN A 75 2.10 -9.43 11.16
C GLN A 75 3.51 -9.98 10.97
N ARG A 76 3.65 -11.19 10.40
CA ARG A 76 4.95 -11.78 10.08
C ARG A 76 5.74 -10.95 9.08
N LEU A 77 5.09 -10.45 8.03
CA LEU A 77 5.72 -9.59 7.02
C LEU A 77 6.08 -8.21 7.61
N VAL A 78 5.16 -7.64 8.38
CA VAL A 78 5.31 -6.36 9.09
C VAL A 78 6.49 -6.38 10.04
N ALA A 79 6.80 -7.49 10.70
CA ALA A 79 7.91 -7.57 11.64
C ALA A 79 9.25 -7.12 11.03
N ALA A 80 9.53 -7.52 9.79
CA ALA A 80 10.74 -7.10 9.07
C ALA A 80 10.69 -5.63 8.67
N VAL A 81 9.55 -5.15 8.14
CA VAL A 81 9.36 -3.76 7.72
C VAL A 81 9.47 -2.80 8.91
N ALA A 82 8.78 -3.10 10.01
CA ALA A 82 8.83 -2.32 11.24
C ALA A 82 10.24 -2.27 11.84
N GLY A 83 11.00 -3.37 11.75
CA GLY A 83 12.41 -3.39 12.16
C GLY A 83 13.29 -2.47 11.30
N ALA A 84 13.10 -2.45 9.98
CA ALA A 84 13.81 -1.53 9.09
C ALA A 84 13.45 -0.06 9.39
N ILE A 85 12.15 0.25 9.56
CA ILE A 85 11.66 1.58 9.96
C ILE A 85 12.30 2.02 11.29
N GLU A 86 12.38 1.12 12.27
CA GLU A 86 12.99 1.40 13.57
C GLU A 86 14.45 1.84 13.45
N LEU A 87 15.22 1.21 12.56
CA LEU A 87 16.61 1.58 12.31
C LEU A 87 16.72 2.99 11.72
N HIS A 88 15.89 3.33 10.73
CA HIS A 88 15.84 4.68 10.16
C HIS A 88 15.42 5.72 11.20
N HIS A 89 14.41 5.40 12.01
CA HIS A 89 13.95 6.27 13.08
C HIS A 89 15.05 6.54 14.12
N LYS A 90 15.76 5.49 14.57
CA LYS A 90 16.91 5.62 15.48
C LYS A 90 18.07 6.43 14.89
N ALA A 91 18.24 6.38 13.56
CA ALA A 91 19.21 7.20 12.84
C ALA A 91 18.74 8.66 12.62
N GLY A 92 17.57 9.05 13.14
CA GLY A 92 17.02 10.40 12.97
C GLY A 92 16.57 10.69 11.54
N GLN A 93 16.33 9.67 10.72
CA GLN A 93 15.90 9.82 9.34
C GLN A 93 14.38 9.93 9.27
N GLU A 94 13.90 10.80 8.38
CA GLU A 94 12.48 10.85 8.07
C GLU A 94 12.04 9.58 7.34
N VAL A 95 10.91 9.03 7.79
CA VAL A 95 10.27 7.86 7.18
C VAL A 95 8.89 8.26 6.70
N VAL A 96 8.57 7.90 5.46
CA VAL A 96 7.22 8.01 4.90
C VAL A 96 6.75 6.66 4.37
N LEU A 97 5.44 6.41 4.46
CA LEU A 97 4.81 5.20 3.92
C LEU A 97 3.97 5.58 2.70
N VAL A 98 4.13 4.83 1.61
CA VAL A 98 3.38 5.01 0.36
C VAL A 98 2.58 3.76 0.06
N GLY A 99 1.27 3.81 0.31
CA GLY A 99 0.32 2.75 0.03
C GLY A 99 -0.30 2.85 -1.36
N LEU A 100 -1.32 2.02 -1.61
CA LEU A 100 -2.10 2.00 -2.85
C LEU A 100 -3.60 2.05 -2.50
N GLU A 101 -4.24 3.17 -2.80
CA GLU A 101 -5.66 3.38 -2.49
C GLU A 101 -6.56 2.40 -3.24
N GLY A 102 -7.57 1.89 -2.56
CA GLY A 102 -8.46 0.83 -3.07
C GLY A 102 -7.90 -0.58 -2.93
N SER A 103 -6.69 -0.76 -2.36
CA SER A 103 -6.22 -2.10 -2.00
C SER A 103 -6.81 -2.52 -0.64
N PRO A 104 -7.31 -3.76 -0.51
CA PRO A 104 -7.81 -4.29 0.77
C PRO A 104 -6.69 -4.43 1.82
N SER A 105 -5.43 -4.45 1.40
CA SER A 105 -4.27 -4.60 2.28
C SER A 105 -3.41 -3.33 2.38
N MET A 106 -3.17 -2.64 1.27
CA MET A 106 -2.27 -1.50 1.17
C MET A 106 -2.97 -0.14 1.06
N GLY A 107 -4.31 -0.11 1.13
CA GLY A 107 -5.10 1.13 1.17
C GLY A 107 -4.75 1.99 2.37
N VAL A 108 -4.75 3.32 2.20
CA VAL A 108 -4.38 4.26 3.26
C VAL A 108 -5.62 4.95 3.80
N CYS A 109 -6.37 5.59 2.91
CA CYS A 109 -7.62 6.29 3.22
C CYS A 109 -8.83 5.62 2.54
N ILE A 110 -8.61 4.91 1.45
CA ILE A 110 -9.62 4.19 0.67
C ILE A 110 -9.18 2.73 0.56
N THR A 111 -10.12 1.84 0.84
CA THR A 111 -9.93 0.38 0.76
C THR A 111 -11.02 -0.24 -0.08
N SER A 112 -10.80 -1.48 -0.53
CA SER A 112 -11.79 -2.31 -1.21
C SER A 112 -12.54 -3.12 -0.15
N SER A 113 -13.83 -2.85 0.06
CA SER A 113 -14.68 -3.48 1.07
C SER A 113 -16.07 -3.73 0.50
N ASP A 114 -16.59 -4.94 0.70
CA ASP A 114 -17.95 -5.32 0.33
C ASP A 114 -18.41 -6.50 1.21
N PRO A 115 -19.15 -6.23 2.30
CA PRO A 115 -19.64 -7.28 3.20
C PRO A 115 -20.57 -8.29 2.53
N GLN A 116 -21.19 -7.95 1.40
CA GLN A 116 -22.15 -8.80 0.70
C GLN A 116 -21.49 -9.67 -0.38
N ARG A 117 -20.20 -9.45 -0.66
CA ARG A 117 -19.46 -10.16 -1.72
C ARG A 117 -19.56 -11.68 -1.62
N GLY A 118 -19.46 -12.22 -0.39
CA GLY A 118 -19.59 -13.66 -0.11
C GLY A 118 -18.69 -14.58 -0.94
N GLY A 119 -17.62 -14.08 -1.58
CA GLY A 119 -16.71 -14.85 -2.41
C GLY A 119 -17.12 -15.05 -3.88
N ARG A 120 -18.10 -14.30 -4.40
CA ARG A 120 -18.49 -14.41 -5.83
C ARG A 120 -17.34 -13.96 -6.74
N PRO A 121 -16.90 -14.79 -7.70
CA PRO A 121 -15.80 -14.45 -8.61
C PRO A 121 -16.21 -13.46 -9.70
N GLN A 122 -17.50 -13.19 -9.88
CA GLN A 122 -17.98 -12.17 -10.81
C GLN A 122 -18.13 -10.83 -10.10
N TRP A 123 -17.62 -9.78 -10.73
CA TRP A 123 -17.74 -8.41 -10.29
C TRP A 123 -18.71 -7.68 -11.24
N PRO A 124 -19.93 -7.33 -10.81
CA PRO A 124 -20.80 -6.48 -11.60
C PRO A 124 -20.19 -5.07 -11.75
N ASP A 125 -20.09 -4.56 -12.96
CA ASP A 125 -19.62 -3.19 -13.19
C ASP A 125 -20.47 -2.19 -12.39
N GLY A 126 -19.81 -1.22 -11.75
CA GLY A 126 -20.48 -0.20 -10.93
C GLY A 126 -20.84 -0.62 -9.50
N THR A 127 -20.42 -1.80 -9.03
CA THR A 127 -20.54 -2.16 -7.60
C THR A 127 -19.61 -1.27 -6.76
N ASP A 128 -20.16 -0.59 -5.76
CA ASP A 128 -19.43 0.37 -4.94
C ASP A 128 -18.63 -0.35 -3.84
N GLU A 129 -17.37 -0.67 -4.12
CA GLU A 129 -16.44 -1.31 -3.16
C GLU A 129 -15.44 -0.34 -2.52
N LEU A 130 -15.33 0.87 -3.07
CA LEU A 130 -14.31 1.82 -2.64
C LEU A 130 -14.84 2.60 -1.45
N THR A 131 -14.53 2.10 -0.26
CA THR A 131 -14.99 2.68 1.00
C THR A 131 -13.86 3.43 1.69
N LEU A 132 -14.21 4.45 2.49
CA LEU A 132 -13.26 5.06 3.42
C LEU A 132 -12.79 4.00 4.42
N GLY A 133 -11.48 3.88 4.57
CA GLY A 133 -10.88 2.88 5.45
C GLY A 133 -9.43 2.57 5.08
N GLN A 134 -8.76 1.88 5.99
CA GLN A 134 -7.37 1.47 5.82
C GLN A 134 -7.30 0.01 5.34
N GLY A 135 -6.21 -0.35 4.66
CA GLY A 135 -5.92 -1.74 4.32
C GLY A 135 -5.35 -2.52 5.51
N ILE A 136 -5.58 -3.83 5.53
CA ILE A 136 -5.20 -4.70 6.66
C ILE A 136 -3.70 -4.65 6.95
N PHE A 137 -2.83 -4.63 5.94
CA PHE A 137 -1.38 -4.58 6.17
C PHE A 137 -0.94 -3.23 6.76
N MET A 138 -1.57 -2.13 6.32
CA MET A 138 -1.31 -0.81 6.89
C MET A 138 -1.72 -0.74 8.36
N GLU A 139 -2.88 -1.32 8.73
CA GLU A 139 -3.31 -1.42 10.13
C GLU A 139 -2.28 -2.16 10.99
N GLU A 140 -1.87 -3.36 10.55
CA GLU A 140 -0.91 -4.17 11.29
C GLU A 140 0.46 -3.47 11.38
N LEU A 141 0.89 -2.77 10.32
CA LEU A 141 2.14 -2.01 10.32
C LEU A 141 2.11 -0.86 11.32
N LEU A 142 1.07 -0.04 11.30
CA LEU A 142 0.94 1.09 12.23
C LEU A 142 0.83 0.62 13.68
N ALA A 143 0.09 -0.45 13.94
CA ALA A 143 0.02 -1.07 15.27
C ALA A 143 1.38 -1.60 15.73
N ALA A 144 2.14 -2.23 14.83
CA ALA A 144 3.48 -2.74 15.12
C ALA A 144 4.50 -1.63 15.41
N LEU A 145 4.39 -0.47 14.75
CA LEU A 145 5.23 0.70 15.01
C LEU A 145 4.86 1.33 16.37
N ALA A 146 3.57 1.49 16.66
CA ALA A 146 3.09 2.01 17.93
C ALA A 146 3.56 1.14 19.11
N ALA A 147 3.48 -0.19 18.98
CA ALA A 147 3.96 -1.14 19.99
C ALA A 147 5.48 -1.06 20.24
N ARG A 148 6.26 -0.52 19.29
CA ARG A 148 7.70 -0.25 19.41
C ARG A 148 8.00 1.15 19.94
N GLY A 149 6.99 1.96 20.25
CA GLY A 149 7.15 3.36 20.64
C GLY A 149 7.63 4.26 19.49
N ILE A 150 7.48 3.83 18.24
CA ILE A 150 7.84 4.62 17.06
C ILE A 150 6.64 5.51 16.72
N PRO A 151 6.80 6.85 16.63
CA PRO A 151 5.74 7.73 16.19
C PRO A 151 5.22 7.33 14.81
N GLN A 152 3.92 7.50 14.59
CA GLN A 152 3.31 7.18 13.30
C GLN A 152 3.98 7.99 12.19
N PRO A 153 4.58 7.32 11.18
CA PRO A 153 5.15 8.00 10.02
C PRO A 153 4.06 8.69 9.20
N ARG A 154 4.45 9.66 8.38
CA ARG A 154 3.53 10.26 7.41
C ARG A 154 3.19 9.23 6.35
N VAL A 155 1.91 9.17 5.95
CA VAL A 155 1.40 8.15 5.04
C VAL A 155 0.63 8.81 3.90
N THR A 156 0.83 8.32 2.67
CA THR A 156 0.05 8.71 1.50
C THR A 156 -0.29 7.49 0.65
N GLY A 157 -1.41 7.52 -0.05
CA GLY A 157 -1.81 6.46 -0.99
C GLY A 157 -1.73 6.92 -2.44
N ILE A 158 -1.29 6.02 -3.33
CA ILE A 158 -1.36 6.20 -4.79
C ILE A 158 -2.75 5.83 -5.29
N THR A 159 -3.32 6.63 -6.20
CA THR A 159 -4.70 6.52 -6.69
C THR A 159 -4.79 5.99 -8.10
N HIS A 160 -3.68 5.57 -8.72
CA HIS A 160 -3.62 5.18 -10.15
C HIS A 160 -4.57 4.05 -10.58
N GLN A 161 -5.11 3.30 -9.61
CA GLN A 161 -6.11 2.27 -9.88
C GLN A 161 -7.55 2.72 -9.68
N LEU A 162 -7.78 3.89 -9.06
CA LEU A 162 -9.10 4.42 -8.77
C LEU A 162 -9.75 5.03 -10.02
N PRO A 163 -11.09 5.03 -10.12
CA PRO A 163 -11.81 5.78 -11.14
C PRO A 163 -11.48 7.27 -11.10
N GLY A 164 -11.38 7.91 -12.27
CA GLY A 164 -11.12 9.34 -12.38
C GLY A 164 -9.69 9.76 -12.00
N HIS A 165 -8.75 8.82 -11.92
CA HIS A 165 -7.34 9.11 -11.68
C HIS A 165 -6.77 10.08 -12.73
N ASP A 166 -6.06 11.09 -12.25
CA ASP A 166 -5.28 12.03 -13.04
C ASP A 166 -3.83 12.08 -12.53
N GLU A 167 -2.89 11.75 -13.41
CA GLU A 167 -1.47 11.61 -13.06
C GLU A 167 -0.86 12.95 -12.62
N ALA A 168 -1.24 14.07 -13.26
CA ALA A 168 -0.71 15.39 -12.93
C ALA A 168 -1.14 15.84 -11.53
N SER A 169 -2.41 15.59 -11.18
CA SER A 169 -2.96 15.84 -9.86
C SER A 169 -2.31 14.96 -8.80
N GLU A 170 -2.11 13.66 -9.08
CA GLU A 170 -1.39 12.77 -8.18
C GLU A 170 0.05 13.24 -7.95
N ARG A 171 0.76 13.62 -9.01
CA ARG A 171 2.13 14.12 -8.92
C ARG A 171 2.21 15.37 -8.05
N THR A 172 1.30 16.31 -8.25
CA THR A 172 1.22 17.55 -7.47
C THR A 172 0.99 17.25 -5.98
N ARG A 173 0.06 16.33 -5.68
CA ARG A 173 -0.23 15.89 -4.31
C ARG A 173 0.97 15.20 -3.66
N LEU A 174 1.68 14.34 -4.39
CA LEU A 174 2.89 13.67 -3.89
C LEU A 174 4.01 14.66 -3.59
N GLN A 175 4.26 15.62 -4.48
CA GLN A 175 5.27 16.65 -4.25
C GLN A 175 4.93 17.54 -3.05
N ALA A 176 3.65 17.88 -2.85
CA ALA A 176 3.21 18.60 -1.67
C ALA A 176 3.42 17.77 -0.40
N PHE A 177 3.05 16.49 -0.43
CA PHE A 177 3.27 15.56 0.68
C PHE A 177 4.75 15.48 1.07
N LEU A 178 5.68 15.32 0.13
CA LEU A 178 7.10 15.12 0.44
C LEU A 178 7.85 16.37 0.91
N LYS A 179 7.28 17.58 0.75
CA LYS A 179 7.92 18.87 1.13
C LYS A 179 7.58 19.33 2.55
N HIS A 180 6.55 18.76 3.15
CA HIS A 180 6.14 18.94 4.54
C HIS A 180 6.48 17.68 5.35
#